data_AF-A0A7V6YSF3-F1
#
_entry.id   AF-A0A7V6YSF3-F1
#
_cell.length_a   1.000
_cell.length_b   1.000
_cell.length_c   1.000
_cell.angle_alpha   90.00
_cell.angle_beta   90.00
_cell.angle_gamma   90.00
#
_symmetry.space_group_name_H-M   'P 1'
#
loop_
_entity.id
_entity.type
_entity.pdbx_description
1 polymer ?
#
loop_
_entity_poly.entity_id
_entity_poly.type
_entity_poly.pdbx_seq_one_letter_code
_entity_poly.pdbx_strand_id
1 'polypeptide(L)'
;MPYQPLGINLNREYRNSLNAQLKELYDRLASIIPEAGDSNIEIVDARMGVDGTSRTTLGDFIRELQQEIIDLQAGGGGGSQEQIDDLALRVTTVENDIATHEVVAASKTKLGHVKEGRGISINSSGTIDVNLGSGLGFDANGKIAVTECAGGGIPSGLISMWSGAISSIPTGWALCNGSNGTPDLRDRFIVGAGSTYAVGATGGASTIALTAAQLPAHTHDKGTLTVASDGAHTHAPGTLTTSSSGAHTHTVTLDIVYQTEVGRGDYSAAFPAGNKNFTTSSSGAHTHTISGATASGGAHAHAITGATASVGSGQSHENRPPYYALAYIMKL
;
A
#
# COMPACT_ATOMS: atom_id res chain seq x y z
N MET A 1 -113.68 -43.42 -20.18
CA MET A 1 -112.51 -42.80 -20.83
C MET A 1 -111.31 -43.05 -19.93
N PRO A 2 -110.19 -43.56 -20.45
CA PRO A 2 -109.11 -44.09 -19.62
C PRO A 2 -108.26 -42.96 -19.04
N TYR A 3 -107.86 -43.14 -17.79
CA TYR A 3 -106.90 -42.30 -17.07
C TYR A 3 -105.54 -42.43 -17.75
N GLN A 4 -105.07 -41.37 -18.42
CA GLN A 4 -103.72 -41.33 -18.99
C GLN A 4 -102.69 -41.14 -17.87
N PRO A 5 -101.64 -41.97 -17.79
CA PRO A 5 -100.63 -41.83 -16.75
C PRO A 5 -99.70 -40.66 -17.10
N LEU A 6 -100.04 -39.47 -16.62
CA LEU A 6 -99.17 -38.28 -16.68
C LEU A 6 -97.91 -38.43 -15.79
N GLY A 7 -97.88 -39.39 -14.86
CA GLY A 7 -96.73 -39.64 -13.98
C GLY A 7 -95.51 -40.27 -14.67
N ILE A 8 -95.67 -41.03 -15.75
CA ILE A 8 -94.53 -41.73 -16.39
C ILE A 8 -93.71 -40.77 -17.27
N ASN A 9 -94.37 -39.82 -17.95
CA ASN A 9 -93.67 -38.84 -18.79
C ASN A 9 -92.97 -37.75 -17.96
N LEU A 10 -93.58 -37.26 -16.88
CA LEU A 10 -92.92 -36.35 -15.94
C LEU A 10 -91.67 -37.00 -15.33
N ASN A 11 -91.75 -38.27 -14.92
CA ASN A 11 -90.58 -39.00 -14.41
C ASN A 11 -89.51 -39.24 -15.48
N ARG A 12 -89.87 -39.39 -16.75
CA ARG A 12 -88.92 -39.56 -17.85
C ARG A 12 -88.18 -38.25 -18.17
N GLU A 13 -88.92 -37.15 -18.31
CA GLU A 13 -88.33 -35.83 -18.59
C GLU A 13 -87.44 -35.37 -17.43
N TYR A 14 -87.88 -35.60 -16.19
CA TYR A 14 -87.11 -35.24 -15.01
C TYR A 14 -85.81 -36.05 -14.87
N ARG A 15 -85.84 -37.36 -15.15
CA ARG A 15 -84.62 -38.19 -15.20
C ARG A 15 -83.66 -37.79 -16.32
N ASN A 16 -84.19 -37.37 -17.48
CA ASN A 16 -83.35 -36.84 -18.56
C ASN A 16 -82.68 -35.52 -18.15
N SER A 17 -83.40 -34.66 -17.44
CA SER A 17 -82.83 -33.43 -16.84
C SER A 17 -81.72 -33.75 -15.86
N LEU A 18 -81.93 -34.75 -14.99
CA LEU A 18 -80.95 -35.17 -14.00
C LEU A 18 -79.67 -35.76 -14.64
N ASN A 19 -79.82 -36.57 -15.70
CA ASN A 19 -78.69 -37.05 -16.49
C ASN A 19 -77.90 -35.91 -17.14
N ALA A 20 -78.58 -34.88 -17.65
CA ALA A 20 -77.93 -33.72 -18.24
C ALA A 20 -77.16 -32.91 -17.19
N GLN A 21 -77.74 -32.68 -16.01
CA GLN A 21 -77.05 -32.04 -14.87
C GLN A 21 -75.82 -32.84 -14.45
N LEU A 22 -75.94 -34.16 -14.34
CA LEU A 22 -74.86 -35.01 -13.89
C LEU A 22 -73.70 -35.08 -14.89
N LYS A 23 -73.99 -34.95 -16.20
CA LYS A 23 -72.97 -34.78 -17.23
C LYS A 23 -72.25 -33.43 -17.11
N GLU A 24 -73.00 -32.34 -16.92
CA GLU A 24 -72.42 -31.01 -16.71
C GLU A 24 -71.50 -30.99 -15.48
N LEU A 25 -71.91 -31.66 -14.39
CA LEU A 25 -71.09 -31.79 -13.18
C LEU A 25 -69.81 -32.57 -13.42
N TYR A 26 -69.86 -33.61 -14.26
CA TYR A 26 -68.67 -34.36 -14.65
C TYR A 26 -67.70 -33.49 -15.46
N ASP A 27 -68.21 -32.71 -16.41
CA ASP A 27 -67.39 -31.81 -17.24
C ASP A 27 -66.77 -30.67 -16.39
N ARG A 28 -67.54 -30.12 -15.44
CA ARG A 28 -67.04 -29.14 -14.44
C ARG A 28 -65.96 -29.74 -13.55
N LEU A 29 -66.16 -30.96 -13.03
CA LEU A 29 -65.16 -31.67 -12.23
C LEU A 29 -63.86 -31.90 -13.03
N ALA A 30 -63.96 -32.29 -14.30
CA ALA A 30 -62.81 -32.47 -15.17
C ALA A 30 -62.03 -31.17 -15.43
N SER A 31 -62.66 -30.00 -15.34
CA SER A 31 -61.99 -28.70 -15.45
C SER A 31 -61.21 -28.29 -14.18
N ILE A 32 -61.60 -28.85 -13.04
CA ILE A 32 -60.97 -28.59 -11.72
C ILE A 32 -59.72 -29.47 -11.56
N ILE A 33 -59.71 -30.67 -12.13
CA ILE A 33 -58.62 -31.64 -12.04
C ILE A 33 -57.76 -31.55 -13.32
N PRO A 34 -56.46 -31.20 -13.24
CA PRO A 34 -55.61 -31.15 -14.43
C PRO A 34 -55.45 -32.54 -15.06
N GLU A 35 -55.54 -32.62 -16.39
CA GLU A 35 -55.58 -33.87 -17.15
C GLU A 35 -54.43 -34.85 -16.82
N ALA A 36 -54.84 -36.13 -16.75
CA ALA A 36 -54.10 -37.39 -16.68
C ALA A 36 -52.58 -37.35 -16.93
N GLY A 37 -51.82 -37.50 -15.85
CA GLY A 37 -50.37 -37.77 -15.90
C GLY A 37 -49.76 -38.04 -14.52
N ASP A 38 -50.34 -37.49 -13.46
CA ASP A 38 -49.91 -37.77 -12.09
C ASP A 38 -50.73 -38.92 -11.49
N SER A 39 -50.05 -40.00 -11.14
CA SER A 39 -50.59 -41.15 -10.41
C SER A 39 -50.96 -40.86 -8.94
N ASN A 40 -51.01 -39.58 -8.55
CA ASN A 40 -51.52 -39.11 -7.26
C ASN A 40 -52.89 -38.44 -7.48
N ILE A 41 -53.89 -39.26 -7.80
CA ILE A 41 -55.30 -38.84 -7.74
C ILE A 41 -55.70 -38.85 -6.26
N GLU A 42 -55.19 -37.87 -5.51
CA GLU A 42 -55.42 -37.76 -4.07
C GLU A 42 -55.65 -36.30 -3.67
N ILE A 43 -56.51 -35.58 -4.42
CA ILE A 43 -57.05 -34.28 -3.98
C ILE A 43 -58.50 -34.15 -4.45
N VAL A 44 -59.43 -34.79 -3.73
CA VAL A 44 -60.69 -34.20 -3.24
C VAL A 44 -61.01 -34.97 -1.96
N ASP A 45 -61.17 -34.24 -0.86
CA ASP A 45 -61.33 -34.72 0.52
C ASP A 45 -62.27 -35.94 0.60
N ALA A 46 -61.73 -37.12 0.94
CA ALA A 46 -62.53 -38.32 1.14
C ALA A 46 -63.49 -38.08 2.31
N ARG A 47 -64.79 -37.94 2.04
CA ARG A 47 -65.81 -37.87 3.10
C ARG A 47 -66.95 -38.86 2.89
N MET A 48 -67.39 -39.38 4.04
CA MET A 48 -68.24 -40.55 4.20
C MET A 48 -69.63 -40.35 3.59
N GLY A 49 -70.13 -41.37 2.88
CA GLY A 49 -71.56 -41.46 2.60
C GLY A 49 -72.37 -41.56 3.90
N VAL A 50 -73.67 -41.25 3.83
CA VAL A 50 -74.63 -41.41 4.95
C VAL A 50 -74.78 -42.87 5.43
N ASP A 51 -74.24 -43.83 4.67
CA ASP A 51 -74.12 -45.25 4.99
C ASP A 51 -72.78 -45.62 5.66
N GLY A 52 -71.87 -44.66 5.85
CA GLY A 52 -70.54 -44.89 6.43
C GLY A 52 -69.52 -45.51 5.47
N THR A 53 -69.83 -45.64 4.17
CA THR A 53 -68.88 -46.16 3.18
C THR A 53 -67.98 -45.04 2.63
N SER A 54 -66.67 -45.30 2.60
CA SER A 54 -65.69 -44.41 1.99
C SER A 54 -65.82 -44.49 0.46
N ARG A 55 -66.36 -43.44 -0.17
CA ARG A 55 -66.42 -43.34 -1.63
C ARG A 55 -65.14 -42.70 -2.16
N THR A 56 -64.49 -43.37 -3.11
CA THR A 56 -63.07 -43.17 -3.43
C THR A 56 -62.76 -41.90 -4.21
N THR A 57 -63.71 -41.26 -4.89
CA THR A 57 -63.59 -39.89 -5.44
C THR A 57 -64.98 -39.31 -5.75
N LEU A 58 -65.12 -37.97 -5.85
CA LEU A 58 -66.35 -37.31 -6.33
C LEU A 58 -66.75 -37.77 -7.75
N GLY A 59 -65.75 -38.14 -8.57
CA GLY A 59 -65.95 -38.71 -9.89
C GLY A 59 -66.58 -40.10 -9.86
N ASP A 60 -66.21 -40.95 -8.89
CA ASP A 60 -66.86 -42.26 -8.69
C ASP A 60 -68.31 -42.09 -8.24
N PHE A 61 -68.60 -41.13 -7.36
CA PHE A 61 -69.96 -40.86 -6.89
C PHE A 61 -70.88 -40.36 -8.01
N ILE A 62 -70.38 -39.48 -8.89
CA ILE A 62 -71.10 -39.05 -10.10
C ILE A 62 -71.42 -40.24 -11.01
N ARG A 63 -70.45 -41.15 -11.22
CA ARG A 63 -70.66 -42.35 -12.04
C ARG A 63 -71.66 -43.33 -11.43
N GLU A 64 -71.66 -43.50 -10.11
CA GLU A 64 -72.67 -44.30 -9.40
C GLU A 64 -74.08 -43.73 -9.58
N LEU A 65 -74.25 -42.41 -9.43
CA LEU A 65 -75.54 -41.75 -9.66
C LEU A 65 -75.99 -41.88 -11.13
N GLN A 66 -75.07 -41.80 -12.09
CA GLN A 66 -75.39 -42.01 -13.51
C GLN A 66 -75.89 -43.45 -13.75
N GLN A 67 -75.21 -44.43 -13.17
CA GLN A 67 -75.61 -45.83 -13.29
C GLN A 67 -76.99 -46.09 -12.65
N GLU A 68 -77.27 -45.47 -11.51
CA GLU A 68 -78.58 -45.58 -10.83
C GLU A 68 -79.72 -45.00 -11.69
N ILE A 69 -79.50 -43.87 -12.38
CA ILE A 69 -80.48 -43.33 -13.35
C ILE A 69 -80.71 -44.31 -14.51
N ILE A 70 -79.63 -44.88 -15.05
CA ILE A 70 -79.69 -45.84 -16.16
C ILE A 70 -80.48 -47.09 -15.76
N ASP A 71 -80.25 -47.61 -14.56
CA ASP A 71 -80.95 -48.80 -14.06
C ASP A 71 -82.45 -48.52 -13.85
N LEU A 72 -82.81 -47.33 -13.33
CA LEU A 72 -84.21 -46.88 -13.23
C LEU A 72 -84.88 -46.68 -14.60
N GLN A 73 -84.11 -46.35 -15.63
CA GLN A 73 -84.59 -46.26 -17.02
C GLN A 73 -84.77 -47.64 -17.66
N ALA A 74 -83.87 -48.59 -17.36
CA ALA A 74 -83.92 -49.95 -17.88
C ALA A 74 -85.02 -50.83 -17.22
N GLY A 75 -85.35 -50.57 -15.95
CA GLY A 75 -86.32 -51.35 -15.16
C GLY A 75 -87.81 -51.22 -15.56
N GLY A 76 -88.15 -50.51 -16.64
CA GLY A 76 -89.50 -50.44 -17.22
C GLY A 76 -90.57 -49.67 -16.43
N GLY A 77 -90.41 -49.49 -15.11
CA GLY A 77 -91.35 -48.78 -14.22
C GLY A 77 -91.03 -47.31 -13.96
N GLY A 78 -89.87 -46.82 -14.41
CA GLY A 78 -89.51 -45.42 -14.31
C GLY A 78 -89.03 -44.91 -12.94
N GLY A 79 -88.98 -45.78 -11.93
CA GLY A 79 -88.70 -45.42 -10.54
C GLY A 79 -89.91 -44.78 -9.84
N SER A 80 -90.03 -44.97 -8.52
CA SER A 80 -91.00 -44.23 -7.71
C SER A 80 -90.60 -42.75 -7.61
N GLN A 81 -91.56 -41.88 -7.32
CA GLN A 81 -91.27 -40.45 -7.11
C GLN A 81 -90.25 -40.24 -5.98
N GLU A 82 -90.34 -41.02 -4.90
CA GLU A 82 -89.38 -40.98 -3.79
C GLU A 82 -87.96 -41.33 -4.22
N GLN A 83 -87.78 -42.33 -5.10
CA GLN A 83 -86.47 -42.69 -5.64
C GLN A 83 -85.89 -41.57 -6.51
N ILE A 84 -86.74 -40.86 -7.23
CA ILE A 84 -86.35 -39.74 -8.10
C ILE A 84 -85.99 -38.49 -7.27
N ASP A 85 -86.76 -38.20 -6.21
CA ASP A 85 -86.51 -37.09 -5.31
C ASP A 85 -85.22 -37.29 -4.48
N ASP A 86 -84.94 -38.53 -4.03
CA ASP A 86 -83.67 -38.89 -3.40
C ASP A 86 -82.48 -38.64 -4.33
N LEU A 87 -82.62 -39.05 -5.59
CA LEU A 87 -81.59 -38.85 -6.60
C LEU A 87 -81.33 -37.36 -6.87
N ALA A 88 -82.39 -36.55 -6.95
CA ALA A 88 -82.29 -35.10 -7.12
C ALA A 88 -81.58 -34.42 -5.95
N LEU A 89 -81.85 -34.86 -4.71
CA LEU A 89 -81.18 -34.36 -3.52
C LEU A 89 -79.67 -34.69 -3.53
N ARG A 90 -79.32 -35.92 -3.93
CA ARG A 90 -77.93 -36.38 -4.04
C ARG A 90 -77.18 -35.64 -5.16
N VAL A 91 -77.81 -35.39 -6.30
CA VAL A 91 -77.23 -34.54 -7.36
C VAL A 91 -77.03 -33.10 -6.86
N THR A 92 -78.02 -32.50 -6.19
CA THR A 92 -77.88 -31.16 -5.59
C THR A 92 -76.72 -31.09 -4.58
N THR A 93 -76.47 -32.18 -3.86
CA THR A 93 -75.32 -32.28 -2.93
C THR A 93 -74.00 -32.22 -3.70
N VAL A 94 -73.89 -32.97 -4.79
CA VAL A 94 -72.72 -32.91 -5.69
C VAL A 94 -72.54 -31.51 -6.29
N GLU A 95 -73.63 -30.85 -6.69
CA GLU A 95 -73.59 -29.48 -7.22
C GLU A 95 -73.00 -28.47 -6.23
N ASN A 96 -73.44 -28.53 -4.97
CA ASN A 96 -72.90 -27.68 -3.91
C ASN A 96 -71.44 -28.00 -3.61
N ASP A 97 -71.07 -29.28 -3.59
CA ASP A 97 -69.69 -29.70 -3.35
C ASP A 97 -68.76 -29.23 -4.48
N ILE A 98 -69.14 -29.38 -5.75
CA ILE A 98 -68.38 -28.86 -6.89
C ILE A 98 -68.25 -27.34 -6.81
N ALA A 99 -69.34 -26.62 -6.50
CA ALA A 99 -69.32 -25.17 -6.39
C ALA A 99 -68.35 -24.68 -5.30
N THR A 100 -68.28 -25.37 -4.16
CA THR A 100 -67.29 -25.03 -3.12
C THR A 100 -65.84 -25.29 -3.56
N HIS A 101 -65.61 -26.32 -4.38
CA HIS A 101 -64.28 -26.65 -4.89
C HIS A 101 -63.84 -25.76 -6.07
N GLU A 102 -64.76 -25.28 -6.91
CA GLU A 102 -64.48 -24.27 -7.95
C GLU A 102 -63.96 -22.96 -7.35
N VAL A 103 -64.51 -22.55 -6.19
CA VAL A 103 -64.00 -21.40 -5.43
C VAL A 103 -62.57 -21.64 -4.95
N VAL A 104 -62.21 -22.88 -4.59
CA VAL A 104 -60.86 -23.25 -4.18
C VAL A 104 -59.90 -23.32 -5.38
N ALA A 105 -60.34 -23.75 -6.56
CA ALA A 105 -59.55 -23.75 -7.79
C ALA A 105 -59.27 -22.33 -8.33
N ALA A 106 -60.19 -21.37 -8.11
CA ALA A 106 -59.93 -19.95 -8.34
C ALA A 106 -58.89 -19.38 -7.36
N SER A 107 -58.71 -20.01 -6.19
CA SER A 107 -57.60 -19.79 -5.26
C SER A 107 -56.40 -20.68 -5.64
N LYS A 108 -55.73 -20.37 -6.75
CA LYS A 108 -54.35 -20.81 -7.00
C LYS A 108 -53.32 -20.27 -5.97
N THR A 109 -53.77 -19.60 -4.91
CA THR A 109 -52.95 -18.96 -3.86
C THR A 109 -52.58 -19.86 -2.69
N LYS A 110 -52.56 -21.19 -2.85
CA LYS A 110 -52.06 -22.07 -1.79
C LYS A 110 -51.20 -23.20 -2.35
N LEU A 111 -49.95 -22.86 -2.64
CA LEU A 111 -48.88 -23.82 -2.31
C LEU A 111 -49.02 -24.09 -0.80
N GLY A 112 -49.27 -25.34 -0.43
CA GLY A 112 -49.58 -25.72 0.95
C GLY A 112 -48.64 -25.07 1.99
N HIS A 113 -49.20 -24.67 3.14
CA HIS A 113 -48.49 -24.24 4.34
C HIS A 113 -47.30 -23.26 4.20
N VAL A 114 -47.24 -22.41 3.18
CA VAL A 114 -46.25 -21.32 3.16
C VAL A 114 -46.67 -20.27 4.19
N LYS A 115 -45.95 -20.20 5.31
CA LYS A 115 -46.12 -19.13 6.30
C LYS A 115 -45.33 -17.91 5.84
N GLU A 116 -46.02 -16.83 5.53
CA GLU A 116 -45.40 -15.54 5.27
C GLU A 116 -44.66 -15.01 6.51
N GLY A 117 -43.54 -14.32 6.31
CA GLY A 117 -42.74 -13.69 7.37
C GLY A 117 -41.24 -13.96 7.28
N ARG A 118 -40.45 -13.11 7.96
CA ARG A 118 -38.98 -13.18 8.17
C ARG A 118 -38.13 -13.63 6.96
N GLY A 119 -38.54 -13.35 5.73
CA GLY A 119 -37.77 -13.68 4.52
C GLY A 119 -38.59 -14.12 3.30
N ILE A 120 -39.88 -14.46 3.47
CA ILE A 120 -40.75 -14.85 2.35
C ILE A 120 -42.07 -14.05 2.41
N SER A 121 -42.53 -13.55 1.26
CA SER A 121 -43.84 -12.90 1.09
C SER A 121 -44.55 -13.39 -0.17
N ILE A 122 -45.86 -13.17 -0.24
CA ILE A 122 -46.66 -13.38 -1.45
C ILE A 122 -47.16 -11.99 -1.89
N ASN A 123 -46.97 -11.64 -3.16
CA ASN A 123 -47.42 -10.34 -3.67
C ASN A 123 -48.86 -10.37 -4.20
N SER A 124 -49.39 -9.21 -4.58
CA SER A 124 -50.78 -9.05 -5.05
C SER A 124 -51.12 -9.82 -6.32
N SER A 125 -50.12 -10.29 -7.08
CA SER A 125 -50.30 -11.19 -8.23
C SER A 125 -50.23 -12.68 -7.88
N GLY A 126 -50.02 -13.02 -6.61
CA GLY A 126 -49.96 -14.41 -6.13
C GLY A 126 -48.62 -15.11 -6.36
N THR A 127 -47.54 -14.40 -6.70
CA THR A 127 -46.20 -14.98 -6.80
C THR A 127 -45.46 -14.89 -5.46
N ILE A 128 -44.52 -15.81 -5.23
CA ILE A 128 -43.68 -15.84 -4.04
C ILE A 128 -42.44 -14.97 -4.25
N ASP A 129 -42.23 -14.04 -3.34
CA ASP A 129 -41.05 -13.18 -3.28
C ASP A 129 -40.16 -13.59 -2.10
N VAL A 130 -38.84 -13.51 -2.32
CA VAL A 130 -37.85 -13.67 -1.24
C VAL A 130 -37.43 -12.28 -0.76
N ASN A 131 -37.78 -11.96 0.48
CA ASN A 131 -37.39 -10.72 1.15
C ASN A 131 -35.98 -10.87 1.72
N LEU A 132 -34.99 -10.41 0.96
CA LEU A 132 -33.59 -10.42 1.38
C LEU A 132 -33.35 -9.32 2.42
N GLY A 133 -32.73 -9.68 3.53
CA GLY A 133 -32.24 -8.73 4.53
C GLY A 133 -30.92 -8.07 4.11
N SER A 134 -30.45 -7.11 4.92
CA SER A 134 -29.13 -6.51 4.72
C SER A 134 -28.02 -7.57 4.71
N GLY A 135 -27.24 -7.63 3.64
CA GLY A 135 -26.15 -8.60 3.45
C GLY A 135 -26.46 -9.75 2.49
N LEU A 136 -27.69 -9.84 1.99
CA LEU A 136 -28.06 -10.76 0.92
C LEU A 136 -28.66 -9.98 -0.26
N GLY A 137 -28.37 -10.40 -1.48
CA GLY A 137 -28.87 -9.81 -2.71
C GLY A 137 -28.85 -10.84 -3.83
N PHE A 138 -29.06 -10.40 -5.07
CA PHE A 138 -28.99 -11.27 -6.24
C PHE A 138 -27.64 -11.09 -6.96
N ASP A 139 -27.03 -12.19 -7.41
CA ASP A 139 -25.89 -12.14 -8.31
C ASP A 139 -26.33 -11.78 -9.75
N ALA A 140 -25.36 -11.65 -10.67
CA ALA A 140 -25.63 -11.31 -12.07
C ALA A 140 -26.54 -12.33 -12.81
N ASN A 141 -26.73 -13.52 -12.25
CA ASN A 141 -27.57 -14.58 -12.79
C ASN A 141 -28.92 -14.70 -12.04
N GLY A 142 -29.21 -13.78 -11.12
CA GLY A 142 -30.45 -13.77 -10.34
C GLY A 142 -30.47 -14.76 -9.17
N LYS A 143 -29.32 -15.32 -8.75
CA LYS A 143 -29.25 -16.22 -7.60
C LYS A 143 -29.03 -15.42 -6.31
N ILE A 144 -29.61 -15.87 -5.20
CA ILE A 144 -29.34 -15.29 -3.88
C ILE A 144 -27.85 -15.49 -3.53
N ALA A 145 -27.18 -14.39 -3.24
CA ALA A 145 -25.78 -14.32 -2.86
C ALA A 145 -25.59 -13.40 -1.66
N VAL A 146 -24.46 -13.57 -0.96
CA VAL A 146 -24.03 -12.59 0.05
C VAL A 146 -23.65 -11.32 -0.68
N THR A 147 -24.44 -10.27 -0.49
CA THR A 147 -24.03 -8.93 -0.90
C THR A 147 -23.08 -8.45 0.17
N GLU A 148 -21.82 -8.20 -0.21
CA GLU A 148 -20.82 -7.62 0.69
C GLU A 148 -21.47 -6.51 1.50
N CYS A 149 -21.42 -6.64 2.83
CA CYS A 149 -22.23 -5.81 3.72
C CYS A 149 -22.01 -4.33 3.40
N ALA A 150 -23.08 -3.63 3.03
CA ALA A 150 -23.06 -2.20 2.69
C ALA A 150 -22.64 -1.28 3.87
N GLY A 151 -22.17 -1.83 4.98
CA GLY A 151 -21.68 -1.12 6.17
C GLY A 151 -20.44 -1.74 6.84
N GLY A 152 -19.72 -2.66 6.19
CA GLY A 152 -18.51 -3.30 6.75
C GLY A 152 -17.37 -3.52 5.76
N GLY A 153 -17.42 -2.88 4.58
CA GLY A 153 -16.31 -2.87 3.63
C GLY A 153 -15.16 -1.97 4.09
N ILE A 154 -13.94 -2.27 3.62
CA ILE A 154 -12.79 -1.38 3.79
C ILE A 154 -13.10 -0.06 3.05
N PRO A 155 -13.00 1.12 3.70
CA PRO A 155 -13.35 2.38 3.07
C PRO A 155 -12.39 2.73 1.93
N SER A 156 -12.93 3.36 0.88
CA SER A 156 -12.12 3.95 -0.19
C SER A 156 -11.16 5.00 0.39
N GLY A 157 -9.94 5.03 -0.13
CA GLY A 157 -8.84 5.88 0.37
C GLY A 157 -7.98 5.24 1.47
N LEU A 158 -8.37 4.08 2.03
CA LEU A 158 -7.52 3.37 2.98
C LEU A 158 -6.26 2.84 2.29
N ILE A 159 -5.11 3.12 2.89
CA ILE A 159 -3.80 2.66 2.40
C ILE A 159 -3.32 1.49 3.25
N SER A 160 -2.88 0.43 2.59
CA SER A 160 -2.33 -0.78 3.22
C SER A 160 -0.97 -1.14 2.63
N MET A 161 -0.16 -1.85 3.41
CA MET A 161 1.11 -2.43 2.96
C MET A 161 0.85 -3.78 2.27
N TRP A 162 1.42 -3.95 1.09
CA TRP A 162 1.25 -5.12 0.22
C TRP A 162 2.59 -5.78 -0.06
N SER A 163 2.69 -7.08 0.26
CA SER A 163 3.89 -7.90 0.06
C SER A 163 3.87 -8.73 -1.23
N GLY A 164 2.73 -8.80 -1.91
CA GLY A 164 2.61 -9.52 -3.19
C GLY A 164 3.17 -8.74 -4.37
N ALA A 165 3.11 -9.34 -5.56
CA ALA A 165 3.53 -8.68 -6.79
C ALA A 165 2.60 -7.48 -7.10
N ILE A 166 3.17 -6.42 -7.69
CA ILE A 166 2.39 -5.25 -8.16
C ILE A 166 1.38 -5.66 -9.24
N SER A 167 1.73 -6.64 -10.08
CA SER A 167 0.85 -7.18 -11.12
C SER A 167 -0.31 -8.02 -10.58
N SER A 168 -0.29 -8.40 -9.30
CA SER A 168 -1.33 -9.19 -8.63
C SER A 168 -2.08 -8.40 -7.56
N ILE A 169 -2.08 -7.06 -7.65
CA ILE A 169 -2.88 -6.22 -6.76
C ILE A 169 -4.36 -6.60 -6.95
N PRO A 170 -5.11 -6.90 -5.86
CA PRO A 170 -6.49 -7.34 -5.98
C PRO A 170 -7.40 -6.29 -6.62
N THR A 171 -8.43 -6.76 -7.33
CA THR A 171 -9.50 -5.89 -7.84
C THR A 171 -10.09 -5.02 -6.73
N GLY A 172 -10.33 -3.74 -7.03
CA GLY A 172 -10.81 -2.76 -6.06
C GLY A 172 -9.70 -2.09 -5.24
N TRP A 173 -8.43 -2.39 -5.51
CA TRP A 173 -7.25 -1.69 -4.98
C TRP A 173 -6.39 -1.14 -6.10
N ALA A 174 -5.61 -0.10 -5.82
CA ALA A 174 -4.64 0.47 -6.74
C ALA A 174 -3.29 0.72 -6.07
N LEU A 175 -2.20 0.66 -6.84
CA LEU A 175 -0.87 1.07 -6.37
C LEU A 175 -0.86 2.57 -6.05
N CYS A 176 -0.26 2.95 -4.91
CA CYS A 176 -0.03 4.35 -4.54
C CYS A 176 1.12 4.95 -5.36
N ASN A 177 0.84 5.31 -6.61
CA ASN A 177 1.81 5.82 -7.59
C ASN A 177 1.44 7.19 -8.18
N GLY A 178 0.41 7.85 -7.65
CA GLY A 178 -0.09 9.13 -8.18
C GLY A 178 -1.22 9.00 -9.20
N SER A 179 -1.51 7.79 -9.69
CA SER A 179 -2.62 7.52 -10.61
C SER A 179 -3.88 7.12 -9.85
N ASN A 180 -5.05 7.17 -10.51
CA ASN A 180 -6.34 6.77 -9.94
C ASN A 180 -6.71 7.49 -8.63
N GLY A 181 -6.25 8.74 -8.46
CA GLY A 181 -6.47 9.52 -7.23
C GLY A 181 -5.65 9.07 -6.02
N THR A 182 -4.72 8.12 -6.19
CA THR A 182 -3.82 7.68 -5.12
C THR A 182 -2.68 8.69 -4.90
N PRO A 183 -2.13 8.83 -3.68
CA PRO A 183 -0.84 9.50 -3.49
C PRO A 183 0.30 8.69 -4.12
N ASP A 184 1.39 9.33 -4.51
CA ASP A 184 2.62 8.62 -4.88
C ASP A 184 3.44 8.35 -3.60
N LEU A 185 3.49 7.09 -3.18
CA LEU A 185 4.21 6.63 -1.98
C LEU A 185 5.41 5.75 -2.30
N ARG A 186 5.76 5.61 -3.59
CA ARG A 186 6.97 4.87 -4.00
C ARG A 186 8.21 5.59 -3.46
N ASP A 187 9.17 4.80 -2.97
CA ASP A 187 10.45 5.26 -2.40
C ASP A 187 10.33 6.29 -1.27
N ARG A 188 9.22 6.25 -0.51
CA ARG A 188 8.96 7.18 0.59
C ARG A 188 8.78 6.43 1.91
N PHE A 189 9.31 7.04 2.97
CA PHE A 189 9.01 6.64 4.33
C PHE A 189 7.77 7.37 4.82
N ILE A 190 6.86 6.66 5.50
CA ILE A 190 5.59 7.23 5.97
C ILE A 190 5.80 7.91 7.33
N VAL A 191 5.44 9.19 7.39
CA VAL A 191 5.37 9.97 8.63
C VAL A 191 3.91 10.22 8.99
N GLY A 192 3.57 10.11 10.27
CA GLY A 192 2.24 10.45 10.77
C GLY A 192 1.97 11.94 10.60
N ALA A 193 0.84 12.29 9.99
CA ALA A 193 0.40 13.67 9.89
C ALA A 193 0.03 14.22 11.28
N GLY A 194 0.26 15.52 11.49
CA GLY A 194 0.03 16.21 12.76
C GLY A 194 0.22 17.72 12.61
N SER A 195 0.61 18.41 13.68
CA SER A 195 0.84 19.87 13.64
C SER A 195 2.01 20.29 12.76
N THR A 196 3.04 19.44 12.65
CA THR A 196 4.27 19.73 11.90
C THR A 196 4.15 19.30 10.43
N TYR A 197 3.51 18.16 10.18
CA TYR A 197 3.40 17.58 8.85
C TYR A 197 1.92 17.48 8.47
N ALA A 198 1.50 18.28 7.49
CA ALA A 198 0.15 18.20 6.94
C ALA A 198 -0.05 16.88 6.17
N VAL A 199 -1.31 16.47 5.99
CA VAL A 199 -1.65 15.32 5.14
C VAL A 199 -1.14 15.57 3.72
N GLY A 200 -0.42 14.59 3.16
CA GLY A 200 0.17 14.68 1.83
C GLY A 200 1.46 15.50 1.74
N ALA A 201 1.95 16.07 2.86
CA ALA A 201 3.26 16.71 2.87
C ALA A 201 4.36 15.71 2.53
N THR A 202 5.33 16.13 1.72
CA THR A 202 6.49 15.31 1.33
C THR A 202 7.78 16.05 1.66
N GLY A 203 8.86 15.31 1.87
CA GLY A 203 10.16 15.86 2.20
C GLY A 203 11.19 14.77 2.47
N GLY A 204 12.35 15.18 2.98
CA GLY A 204 13.49 14.28 3.20
C GLY A 204 14.33 14.07 1.95
N ALA A 205 15.45 13.36 2.11
CA ALA A 205 16.37 13.01 1.03
C ALA A 205 16.96 11.62 1.29
N SER A 206 17.15 10.82 0.24
CA SER A 206 17.82 9.52 0.33
C SER A 206 19.31 9.66 0.63
N THR A 207 19.91 10.71 0.08
CA THR A 207 21.31 11.07 0.33
C THR A 207 21.41 12.53 0.76
N ILE A 208 22.33 12.82 1.68
CA ILE A 208 22.60 14.19 2.14
C ILE A 208 24.09 14.49 1.97
N ALA A 209 24.38 15.58 1.26
CA ALA A 209 25.70 16.21 1.29
C ALA A 209 25.77 17.13 2.50
N LEU A 210 26.72 16.88 3.40
CA LEU A 210 26.91 17.71 4.58
C LEU A 210 27.48 19.07 4.18
N THR A 211 26.76 20.12 4.52
CA THR A 211 27.26 21.49 4.43
C THR A 211 28.11 21.84 5.64
N ALA A 212 28.96 22.86 5.53
CA ALA A 212 29.75 23.34 6.67
C ALA A 212 28.86 23.75 7.87
N ALA A 213 27.65 24.26 7.62
CA ALA A 213 26.70 24.61 8.68
C ALA A 213 26.12 23.40 9.44
N GLN A 214 26.19 22.20 8.84
CA GLN A 214 25.75 20.95 9.46
C GLN A 214 26.87 20.23 10.21
N LEU A 215 28.11 20.75 10.18
CA LEU A 215 29.23 20.22 10.93
C LEU A 215 29.36 20.98 12.26
N PRO A 216 29.36 20.30 13.41
CA PRO A 216 29.67 20.94 14.68
C PRO A 216 31.03 21.65 14.64
N ALA A 217 31.11 22.80 15.32
CA ALA A 217 32.37 23.52 15.49
C ALA A 217 33.39 22.60 16.19
N HIS A 218 34.56 22.46 15.58
CA HIS A 218 35.66 21.65 16.11
C HIS A 218 37.00 22.32 15.80
N THR A 219 38.04 21.97 16.55
CA THR A 219 39.42 22.44 16.38
C THR A 219 40.36 21.26 16.36
N HIS A 220 41.52 21.42 15.72
CA HIS A 220 42.62 20.47 15.81
C HIS A 220 43.72 21.04 16.69
N ASP A 221 44.38 20.17 17.46
CA ASP A 221 45.64 20.52 18.11
C ASP A 221 46.70 20.83 17.04
N LYS A 222 47.70 21.65 17.40
CA LYS A 222 48.82 21.94 16.51
C LYS A 222 49.53 20.63 16.16
N GLY A 223 49.45 20.20 14.91
CA GLY A 223 50.25 19.07 14.42
C GLY A 223 51.74 19.38 14.50
N THR A 224 52.54 18.38 14.87
CA THR A 224 54.01 18.45 14.77
C THR A 224 54.43 18.13 13.35
N LEU A 225 54.77 19.14 12.55
CA LEU A 225 55.56 18.92 11.34
C LEU A 225 56.97 18.53 11.78
N THR A 226 57.32 17.25 11.68
CA THR A 226 58.67 16.78 11.92
C THR A 226 59.50 16.95 10.65
N VAL A 227 60.55 17.77 10.72
CA VAL A 227 61.64 17.75 9.75
C VAL A 227 62.80 17.00 10.35
N ALA A 228 63.45 16.14 9.56
CA ALA A 228 64.81 15.72 9.88
C ALA A 228 65.67 16.98 9.86
N SER A 229 66.32 17.34 10.97
CA SER A 229 67.23 18.48 10.97
C SER A 229 68.34 18.18 9.96
N ASP A 230 68.52 19.04 8.97
CA ASP A 230 69.69 18.96 8.09
C ASP A 230 70.88 19.47 8.91
N GLY A 231 71.50 18.51 9.63
CA GLY A 231 72.23 18.70 10.88
C GLY A 231 73.30 19.79 10.90
N ALA A 232 73.80 20.07 12.10
CA ALA A 232 74.87 21.02 12.33
C ALA A 232 76.07 20.75 11.39
N HIS A 233 76.49 21.77 10.63
CA HIS A 233 77.69 21.70 9.80
C HIS A 233 78.76 22.67 10.30
N THR A 234 80.01 22.38 9.97
CA THR A 234 81.18 23.19 10.34
C THR A 234 81.98 23.55 9.09
N HIS A 235 82.57 24.74 9.07
CA HIS A 235 83.56 25.11 8.05
C HIS A 235 84.95 24.62 8.45
N ALA A 236 85.74 24.18 7.47
CA ALA A 236 87.17 23.93 7.68
C ALA A 236 87.90 25.26 7.96
N PRO A 237 89.03 25.25 8.68
CA PRO A 237 89.83 26.46 8.91
C PRO A 237 90.21 27.12 7.58
N GLY A 238 89.75 28.35 7.36
CA GLY A 238 90.16 29.16 6.21
C GLY A 238 91.49 29.86 6.49
N THR A 239 92.30 30.07 5.44
CA THR A 239 93.55 30.83 5.54
C THR A 239 93.25 32.32 5.46
N LEU A 240 93.34 33.03 6.59
CA LEU A 240 93.28 34.50 6.64
C LEU A 240 94.72 35.04 6.61
N THR A 241 95.03 35.91 5.64
CA THR A 241 96.33 36.58 5.56
C THR A 241 96.15 38.05 5.92
N THR A 242 97.07 38.60 6.71
CA THR A 242 97.13 40.04 7.00
C THR A 242 98.18 40.69 6.11
N SER A 243 97.93 41.91 5.66
CA SER A 243 98.90 42.67 4.87
C SER A 243 100.11 43.02 5.74
N SER A 244 101.31 42.73 5.24
CA SER A 244 102.55 43.02 5.97
C SER A 244 102.75 44.53 6.11
N SER A 245 102.83 45.02 7.34
CA SER A 245 103.28 46.37 7.68
C SER A 245 104.12 46.29 8.94
N GLY A 246 105.37 46.73 8.84
CA GLY A 246 106.33 46.61 9.95
C GLY A 246 107.78 46.90 9.55
N ALA A 247 108.10 46.92 8.25
CA ALA A 247 109.41 47.38 7.80
C ALA A 247 109.56 48.88 8.05
N HIS A 248 110.51 49.25 8.91
CA HIS A 248 110.95 50.63 9.09
C HIS A 248 112.45 50.67 9.35
N THR A 249 113.06 51.83 9.18
CA THR A 249 114.47 52.10 9.48
C THR A 249 114.57 53.24 10.49
N HIS A 250 115.70 53.31 11.19
CA HIS A 250 116.04 54.45 12.03
C HIS A 250 117.24 55.17 11.43
N THR A 251 117.19 56.49 11.43
CA THR A 251 118.30 57.35 11.01
C THR A 251 118.77 58.14 12.21
N VAL A 252 120.07 58.08 12.49
CA VAL A 252 120.71 58.97 13.45
C VAL A 252 121.68 59.86 12.69
N THR A 253 121.62 61.14 12.99
CA THR A 253 122.46 62.18 12.41
C THR A 253 123.44 62.64 13.46
N LEU A 254 124.73 62.55 13.16
CA LEU A 254 125.78 63.08 14.02
C LEU A 254 126.41 64.30 13.34
N ASP A 255 126.64 65.34 14.14
CA ASP A 255 127.44 66.48 13.75
C ASP A 255 128.91 66.15 14.05
N ILE A 256 129.72 66.05 12.99
CA ILE A 256 131.12 65.66 13.08
C ILE A 256 131.96 66.92 12.91
N VAL A 257 132.54 67.39 14.00
CA VAL A 257 133.54 68.46 14.00
C VAL A 257 134.93 67.84 13.91
N TYR A 258 135.60 67.98 12.77
CA TYR A 258 137.00 67.60 12.63
C TYR A 258 137.87 68.64 13.35
N GLN A 259 138.32 68.32 14.57
CA GLN A 259 139.33 69.12 15.25
C GLN A 259 140.73 68.67 14.84
N THR A 260 141.51 69.58 14.28
CA THR A 260 142.98 69.46 14.27
C THR A 260 143.53 70.56 15.15
N GLU A 261 144.27 70.18 16.20
CA GLU A 261 144.98 71.15 17.03
C GLU A 261 146.12 71.77 16.21
N VAL A 262 145.97 73.04 15.84
CA VAL A 262 147.09 73.89 15.39
C VAL A 262 147.13 75.15 16.25
N GLY A 263 148.08 75.19 17.19
CA GLY A 263 148.58 76.45 17.77
C GLY A 263 149.86 76.85 17.04
N ARG A 264 150.14 78.11 16.66
CA ARG A 264 149.50 79.40 16.96
C ARG A 264 149.73 80.35 15.77
N GLY A 265 148.68 81.05 15.33
CA GLY A 265 148.74 82.14 14.36
C GLY A 265 147.36 82.36 13.73
N ASP A 266 146.68 83.44 14.14
CA ASP A 266 145.27 83.75 13.87
C ASP A 266 144.88 83.66 12.37
N TYR A 267 144.17 82.59 12.01
CA TYR A 267 143.33 82.52 10.81
C TYR A 267 142.08 81.70 11.13
N SER A 268 140.92 82.36 11.26
CA SER A 268 139.62 81.69 11.39
C SER A 268 139.14 81.22 10.01
N ALA A 269 139.37 79.95 9.67
CA ALA A 269 138.71 79.32 8.53
C ALA A 269 137.39 78.71 9.00
N ALA A 270 136.26 79.22 8.51
CA ALA A 270 134.96 78.61 8.72
C ALA A 270 134.88 77.32 7.89
N PHE A 271 135.02 76.16 8.53
CA PHE A 271 134.75 74.87 7.89
C PHE A 271 133.24 74.59 7.98
N PRO A 272 132.58 74.18 6.89
CA PRO A 272 131.17 73.81 6.97
C PRO A 272 131.06 72.53 7.80
N ALA A 273 130.42 72.61 8.98
CA ALA A 273 129.92 71.44 9.67
C ALA A 273 128.90 70.76 8.75
N GLY A 274 129.16 69.50 8.38
CA GLY A 274 128.33 68.74 7.46
C GLY A 274 127.76 67.51 8.16
N ASN A 275 126.44 67.47 8.34
CA ASN A 275 125.77 66.34 8.95
C ASN A 275 125.99 65.05 8.12
N LYS A 276 126.43 63.97 8.78
CA LYS A 276 126.49 62.63 8.19
C LYS A 276 125.37 61.79 8.80
N ASN A 277 124.51 61.25 7.93
CA ASN A 277 123.40 60.39 8.33
C ASN A 277 123.83 58.93 8.23
N PHE A 278 123.59 58.17 9.29
CA PHE A 278 123.70 56.71 9.29
C PHE A 278 122.30 56.12 9.46
N THR A 279 121.88 55.32 8.48
CA THR A 279 120.59 54.64 8.50
C THR A 279 120.82 53.16 8.76
N THR A 280 120.10 52.59 9.73
CA THR A 280 120.14 51.14 9.95
C THR A 280 119.42 50.40 8.81
N SER A 281 119.89 49.20 8.46
CA SER A 281 119.17 48.34 7.52
C SER A 281 117.86 47.83 8.14
N SER A 282 116.74 47.92 7.42
CA SER A 282 115.47 47.33 7.85
C SER A 282 115.60 45.80 7.84
N SER A 283 115.12 45.13 8.90
CA SER A 283 115.14 43.66 8.99
C SER A 283 114.13 42.95 8.07
N GLY A 284 113.48 43.70 7.16
CA GLY A 284 112.51 43.19 6.21
C GLY A 284 111.09 43.07 6.79
N ALA A 285 110.10 43.23 5.93
CA ALA A 285 108.71 42.98 6.29
C ALA A 285 108.49 41.46 6.39
N HIS A 286 107.84 40.98 7.44
CA HIS A 286 107.41 39.58 7.53
C HIS A 286 105.91 39.49 7.82
N THR A 287 105.34 38.32 7.61
CA THR A 287 103.93 38.02 7.84
C THR A 287 103.80 36.99 8.94
N HIS A 288 102.74 37.11 9.74
CA HIS A 288 102.32 36.05 10.65
C HIS A 288 101.15 35.28 10.03
N THR A 289 101.23 33.96 10.07
CA THR A 289 100.07 33.10 9.78
C THR A 289 99.26 32.96 11.06
N ILE A 290 98.02 33.44 11.05
CA ILE A 290 97.08 33.23 12.16
C ILE A 290 96.15 32.09 11.75
N SER A 291 96.09 31.02 12.54
CA SER A 291 95.14 29.93 12.36
C SER A 291 94.06 29.96 13.45
N GLY A 292 92.81 29.75 13.05
CA GLY A 292 91.66 29.70 13.94
C GLY A 292 90.41 29.22 13.20
N ALA A 293 89.48 28.61 13.92
CA ALA A 293 88.15 28.29 13.38
C ALA A 293 87.23 29.50 13.54
N THR A 294 86.34 29.73 12.57
CA THR A 294 85.23 30.68 12.76
C THR A 294 84.26 30.13 13.79
N ALA A 295 83.80 30.96 14.73
CA ALA A 295 82.81 30.55 15.72
C ALA A 295 81.50 30.10 15.04
N SER A 296 80.80 29.16 15.66
CA SER A 296 79.46 28.74 15.20
C SER A 296 78.52 29.93 15.16
N GLY A 297 77.78 30.09 14.05
CA GLY A 297 76.78 31.16 13.87
C GLY A 297 75.57 31.06 14.82
N GLY A 298 75.59 30.14 15.78
CA GLY A 298 74.53 29.89 16.74
C GLY A 298 73.41 29.02 16.17
N ALA A 299 72.62 28.44 17.07
CA ALA A 299 71.40 27.75 16.69
C ALA A 299 70.38 28.79 16.20
N HIS A 300 69.87 28.61 14.98
CA HIS A 300 68.72 29.35 14.49
C HIS A 300 67.57 28.38 14.22
N ALA A 301 66.35 28.89 14.30
CA ALA A 301 65.14 28.11 14.06
C ALA A 301 64.46 28.61 12.79
N HIS A 302 63.95 27.68 11.98
CA HIS A 302 63.06 27.99 10.88
C HIS A 302 61.61 28.01 11.37
N ALA A 303 60.85 29.03 10.95
CA ALA A 303 59.40 29.00 11.10
C ALA A 303 58.83 27.99 10.09
N ILE A 304 58.34 26.86 10.59
CA ILE A 304 57.72 25.83 9.74
C ILE A 304 56.21 26.04 9.78
N THR A 305 55.63 26.37 8.64
CA THR A 305 54.18 26.51 8.46
C THR A 305 53.71 25.53 7.40
N GLY A 306 52.62 24.81 7.67
CA GLY A 306 51.98 23.91 6.72
C GLY A 306 50.54 23.60 7.15
N ALA A 307 49.69 23.26 6.18
CA ALA A 307 48.35 22.73 6.42
C ALA A 307 48.37 21.20 6.32
N THR A 308 47.51 20.53 7.08
CA THR A 308 47.22 19.12 6.83
C THR A 308 46.52 18.97 5.48
N ALA A 309 46.66 17.79 4.86
CA ALA A 309 45.94 17.50 3.62
C ALA A 309 44.42 17.56 3.87
N SER A 310 43.67 18.08 2.89
CA SER A 310 42.21 18.06 2.94
C SER A 310 41.71 16.61 2.89
N VAL A 311 40.92 16.22 3.88
CA VAL A 311 40.25 14.92 3.94
C VAL A 311 38.74 15.11 3.78
N GLY A 312 38.07 14.14 3.15
CA GLY A 312 36.66 14.21 2.79
C GLY A 312 36.46 14.39 1.29
N SER A 313 35.66 13.52 0.67
CA SER A 313 35.40 13.51 -0.78
C SER A 313 34.25 14.42 -1.20
N GLY A 314 33.61 15.10 -0.25
CA GLY A 314 32.41 15.91 -0.47
C GLY A 314 31.19 15.12 -0.96
N GLN A 315 31.26 13.78 -0.96
CA GLN A 315 30.18 12.93 -1.45
C GLN A 315 29.04 12.89 -0.43
N SER A 316 27.82 12.84 -0.94
CA SER A 316 26.63 12.61 -0.11
C SER A 316 26.69 11.22 0.50
N HIS A 317 26.25 11.08 1.75
CA HIS A 317 26.10 9.78 2.38
C HIS A 317 24.64 9.30 2.27
N GLU A 318 24.45 7.98 2.09
CA GLU A 318 23.11 7.36 2.20
C GLU A 318 22.67 7.44 3.67
N ASN A 319 21.43 7.86 3.89
CA ASN A 319 20.88 8.08 5.24
C ASN A 319 19.78 7.07 5.61
N ARG A 320 19.61 6.01 4.82
CA ARG A 320 18.53 5.04 4.99
C ARG A 320 18.96 3.87 5.88
N PRO A 321 18.15 3.50 6.88
CA PRO A 321 18.34 2.24 7.62
C PRO A 321 18.22 1.02 6.69
N PRO A 322 18.73 -0.16 7.10
CA PRO A 322 18.38 -1.42 6.44
C PRO A 322 16.86 -1.56 6.30
N TYR A 323 16.37 -1.93 5.12
CA TYR A 323 14.93 -1.91 4.83
C TYR A 323 14.48 -3.14 4.04
N TYR A 324 13.20 -3.46 4.21
CA TYR A 324 12.45 -4.40 3.38
C TYR A 324 11.32 -3.62 2.72
N ALA A 325 11.25 -3.63 1.39
CA ALA A 325 10.29 -2.82 0.64
C ALA A 325 8.96 -3.56 0.45
N LEU A 326 7.87 -2.93 0.89
CA LEU A 326 6.49 -3.33 0.59
C LEU A 326 5.88 -2.28 -0.34
N ALA A 327 4.96 -2.70 -1.20
CA ALA A 327 4.15 -1.75 -1.96
C ALA A 327 3.09 -1.11 -1.06
N TYR A 328 2.73 0.14 -1.33
CA TYR A 328 1.54 0.75 -0.75
C TYR A 328 0.40 0.67 -1.74
N ILE A 329 -0.74 0.12 -1.32
CA ILE A 329 -1.96 0.04 -2.14
C ILE A 329 -3.10 0.77 -1.44
N MET A 330 -3.94 1.43 -2.22
CA MET A 330 -5.10 2.18 -1.76
C MET A 330 -6.39 1.49 -2.21
N LYS A 331 -7.35 1.35 -1.31
CA LYS A 331 -8.70 0.89 -1.66
C LYS A 331 -9.36 1.95 -2.55
N LEU A 332 -9.82 1.55 -3.73
CA LEU A 332 -10.61 2.39 -4.64
C LEU A 332 -12.06 2.50 -4.19
#